data_AF-A0A6M4G2T6-F1
#
_entry.id   AF-A0A6M4G2T6-F1
#
_cell.length_a   1.000
_cell.length_b   1.000
_cell.length_c   1.000
_cell.angle_alpha   90.00
_cell.angle_beta   90.00
_cell.angle_gamma   90.00
#
_symmetry.space_group_name_H-M   'P 1'
#
loop_
_entity.id
_entity.type
_entity.pdbx_description
1 polymer ?
#
loop_
_entity_poly.entity_id
_entity_poly.type
_entity_poly.pdbx_seq_one_letter_code
_entity_poly.pdbx_strand_id
1 'polypeptide(L)'
;MHSLPVFLRLEGRAVILTGQGEAADAKRRLLERAGARIVGEDDADARVAIVSDGDAAVVARLRARGVLVNATDKPDLCDFTLPAIVDRDPVLIAIGTGGASAGLAAALRQRIEALLPSGLGDLARALFAARGRLRDLWPDAGARRQAIGKALAPGGAIDPLGFDPDVDVWLAEGLEADNSALYLVRLSSADPDDLSVRDARMLALADRVYHDGSVAPAILDRARADAERIAANGPPERLGAGLSLWVSSAAR
;
A
#
# COMPACT_ATOMS: atom_id res chain seq x y z
N MET A 1 -17.38 -2.96 -18.98
CA MET A 1 -15.96 -2.73 -18.62
C MET A 1 -15.27 -2.24 -19.88
N HIS A 2 -14.73 -1.02 -19.89
CA HIS A 2 -14.18 -0.38 -21.11
C HIS A 2 -12.64 -0.26 -21.09
N SER A 3 -11.98 -0.68 -20.00
CA SER A 3 -10.54 -0.69 -19.84
C SER A 3 -10.07 -1.96 -19.11
N LEU A 4 -8.88 -2.42 -19.43
CA LEU A 4 -8.20 -3.54 -18.75
C LEU A 4 -7.06 -2.97 -17.89
N PRO A 5 -7.10 -3.12 -16.55
CA PRO A 5 -5.99 -2.69 -15.71
C PRO A 5 -4.78 -3.62 -15.91
N VAL A 6 -3.66 -3.05 -16.37
CA VAL A 6 -2.40 -3.77 -16.58
C VAL A 6 -1.25 -2.98 -15.98
N PHE A 7 -0.25 -3.70 -15.46
CA PHE A 7 1.01 -3.10 -15.02
C PHE A 7 2.08 -3.30 -16.11
N LEU A 8 2.67 -2.20 -16.57
CA LEU A 8 3.72 -2.22 -17.59
C LEU A 8 5.10 -2.29 -16.91
N ARG A 9 5.95 -3.23 -17.32
CA ARG A 9 7.35 -3.28 -16.91
C ARG A 9 8.17 -2.35 -17.79
N LEU A 10 8.56 -1.20 -17.25
CA LEU A 10 9.23 -0.15 -18.02
C LEU A 10 10.74 -0.06 -17.81
N GLU A 11 11.31 -0.87 -16.91
CA GLU A 11 12.76 -0.92 -16.65
C GLU A 11 13.58 -1.01 -17.96
N GLY A 12 14.34 0.05 -18.25
CA GLY A 12 15.18 0.19 -19.45
C GLY A 12 14.44 0.40 -20.78
N ARG A 13 13.09 0.42 -20.77
CA ARG A 13 12.26 0.55 -21.99
C ARG A 13 12.15 2.00 -22.43
N ALA A 14 12.24 2.21 -23.75
CA ALA A 14 12.00 3.52 -24.36
C ALA A 14 10.52 3.92 -24.26
N VAL A 15 10.25 5.10 -23.71
CA VAL A 15 8.92 5.71 -23.67
C VAL A 15 9.00 7.13 -24.23
N ILE A 16 8.17 7.41 -25.25
CA ILE A 16 8.10 8.73 -25.85
C ILE A 16 7.38 9.67 -24.88
N LEU A 17 7.96 10.84 -24.63
CA LEU A 17 7.31 11.93 -23.91
C LEU A 17 7.49 13.22 -24.70
N THR A 18 6.38 13.78 -25.19
CA THR A 18 6.36 15.09 -25.85
C THR A 18 5.75 16.15 -24.93
N GLY A 19 5.90 17.41 -25.31
CA GLY A 19 5.45 18.57 -24.54
C GLY A 19 6.49 19.06 -23.52
N GLN A 20 6.22 20.23 -22.95
CA GLN A 20 7.07 20.91 -21.96
C GLN A 20 6.23 21.42 -20.79
N GLY A 21 6.89 21.79 -19.69
CA GLY A 21 6.27 22.36 -18.50
C GLY A 21 5.83 21.33 -17.46
N GLU A 22 5.22 21.83 -16.37
CA GLU A 22 5.01 21.05 -15.15
C GLU A 22 4.22 19.75 -15.37
N ALA A 23 3.22 19.74 -16.25
CA ALA A 23 2.45 18.54 -16.56
C ALA A 23 3.30 17.46 -17.25
N ALA A 24 4.19 17.86 -18.17
CA ALA A 24 5.13 16.96 -18.83
C ALA A 24 6.20 16.47 -17.83
N ASP A 25 6.70 17.35 -16.97
CA ASP A 25 7.68 17.01 -15.95
C ASP A 25 7.12 16.05 -14.89
N ALA A 26 5.85 16.20 -14.50
CA ALA A 26 5.17 15.25 -13.61
C ALA A 26 5.12 13.83 -14.22
N LYS A 27 4.83 13.72 -15.52
CA LYS A 27 4.82 12.44 -16.25
C LYS A 27 6.22 11.87 -16.43
N ARG A 28 7.20 12.72 -16.70
CA ARG A 28 8.63 12.34 -16.74
C ARG A 28 9.04 11.67 -15.44
N ARG A 29 8.80 12.33 -14.30
CA ARG A 29 9.12 11.78 -12.96
C ARG A 29 8.45 10.43 -12.71
N LEU A 30 7.18 10.28 -13.10
CA LEU A 30 6.46 9.01 -12.95
C LEU A 30 7.08 7.88 -13.80
N LEU A 31 7.38 8.16 -15.06
CA LEU A 31 7.97 7.19 -15.99
C LEU A 31 9.39 6.80 -15.59
N GLU A 32 10.23 7.78 -15.23
CA GLU A 32 11.59 7.54 -14.75
C GLU A 32 11.60 6.74 -13.44
N ARG A 33 10.67 7.01 -12.52
CA ARG A 33 10.50 6.20 -11.30
C ARG A 33 10.12 4.75 -11.61
N ALA A 34 9.42 4.50 -12.72
CA ALA A 34 9.12 3.15 -13.21
C ALA A 34 10.27 2.51 -14.02
N GLY A 35 11.43 3.17 -14.09
CA GLY A 35 12.63 2.70 -14.79
C GLY A 35 12.63 2.97 -16.30
N ALA A 36 11.69 3.78 -16.82
CA ALA A 36 11.62 4.08 -18.24
C ALA A 36 12.77 4.99 -18.70
N ARG A 37 13.25 4.75 -19.92
CA ARG A 37 14.13 5.68 -20.63
C ARG A 37 13.30 6.63 -21.48
N ILE A 38 13.29 7.91 -21.12
CA ILE A 38 12.52 8.92 -21.85
C ILE A 38 13.21 9.27 -23.16
N VAL A 39 12.45 9.25 -24.26
CA VAL A 39 12.94 9.49 -25.62
C VAL A 39 12.04 10.45 -26.40
N GLY A 40 12.56 11.00 -27.50
CA GLY A 40 11.81 11.84 -28.42
C GLY A 40 10.93 11.04 -29.39
N GLU A 41 10.08 11.73 -30.17
CA GLU A 41 9.12 11.07 -31.05
C GLU A 41 9.76 10.14 -32.09
N ASP A 42 10.98 10.41 -32.53
CA ASP A 42 11.66 9.67 -33.60
C ASP A 42 12.20 8.29 -33.18
N ASP A 43 12.14 7.93 -31.90
CA ASP A 43 12.66 6.65 -31.41
C ASP A 43 11.86 5.47 -31.98
N ALA A 44 12.52 4.62 -32.76
CA ALA A 44 11.90 3.50 -33.47
C ALA A 44 11.49 2.33 -32.56
N ASP A 45 12.07 2.24 -31.35
CA ASP A 45 11.89 1.12 -30.42
C ASP A 45 10.79 1.38 -29.41
N ALA A 46 10.40 2.64 -29.20
CA ALA A 46 9.32 3.00 -28.31
C ALA A 46 7.99 2.37 -28.75
N ARG A 47 7.22 1.87 -27.78
CA ARG A 47 5.88 1.28 -27.97
C ARG A 47 4.79 1.94 -27.14
N VAL A 48 5.19 2.85 -26.25
CA VAL A 48 4.31 3.66 -25.42
C VAL A 48 4.74 5.11 -25.56
N ALA A 49 3.75 6.00 -25.66
CA ALA A 49 3.96 7.44 -25.72
C ALA A 49 3.00 8.18 -24.80
N ILE A 50 3.50 9.26 -24.21
CA ILE A 50 2.67 10.28 -23.58
C ILE A 50 2.86 11.59 -24.31
N VAL A 51 1.79 12.08 -24.94
CA VAL A 51 1.76 13.34 -25.69
C VAL A 51 1.25 14.44 -24.77
N SER A 52 2.15 15.18 -24.12
CA SER A 52 1.75 16.05 -23.00
C SER A 52 1.08 17.35 -23.44
N ASP A 53 1.42 17.85 -24.62
CA ASP A 53 0.82 19.01 -25.28
C ASP A 53 -0.50 18.69 -26.01
N GLY A 54 -0.86 17.41 -26.14
CA GLY A 54 -2.09 16.97 -26.77
C GLY A 54 -2.14 17.19 -28.29
N ASP A 55 -0.98 17.32 -28.96
CA ASP A 55 -0.91 17.52 -30.41
C ASP A 55 -1.46 16.30 -31.17
N ALA A 56 -2.62 16.47 -31.80
CA ALA A 56 -3.31 15.42 -32.54
C ALA A 56 -2.51 14.90 -33.75
N ALA A 57 -1.66 15.72 -34.37
CA ALA A 57 -0.81 15.30 -35.47
C ALA A 57 0.30 14.36 -34.98
N VAL A 58 0.91 14.67 -33.83
CA VAL A 58 1.86 13.77 -33.14
C VAL A 58 1.17 12.45 -32.80
N VAL A 59 -0.03 12.50 -32.19
CA VAL A 59 -0.80 11.29 -31.85
C VAL A 59 -1.04 10.43 -33.10
N ALA A 60 -1.50 11.02 -34.21
CA ALA A 60 -1.78 10.28 -35.43
C ALA A 60 -0.52 9.59 -36.00
N ARG A 61 0.63 10.29 -36.00
CA ARG A 61 1.92 9.71 -36.44
C ARG A 61 2.35 8.54 -35.57
N LEU A 62 2.22 8.67 -34.24
CA LEU A 62 2.59 7.62 -33.29
C LEU A 62 1.66 6.41 -33.39
N ARG A 63 0.35 6.62 -33.49
CA ARG A 63 -0.62 5.53 -33.70
C ARG A 63 -0.39 4.79 -35.01
N ALA A 64 -0.04 5.49 -36.10
CA ALA A 64 0.30 4.86 -37.37
C ALA A 64 1.54 3.94 -37.29
N ARG A 65 2.41 4.14 -36.29
CA ARG A 65 3.56 3.27 -35.98
C ARG A 65 3.23 2.12 -35.03
N GLY A 66 1.99 1.99 -34.58
CA GLY A 66 1.58 1.01 -33.58
C GLY A 66 2.03 1.34 -32.15
N VAL A 67 2.35 2.61 -31.87
CA VAL A 67 2.67 3.09 -30.52
C VAL A 67 1.35 3.33 -29.77
N LEU A 68 1.22 2.82 -28.55
CA LEU A 68 0.10 3.16 -27.67
C LEU A 68 0.30 4.57 -27.12
N VAL A 69 -0.72 5.42 -27.25
CA VAL A 69 -0.63 6.85 -26.92
C VAL A 69 -1.54 7.20 -25.75
N ASN A 70 -1.04 8.02 -24.83
CA ASN A 70 -1.85 8.80 -23.88
C ASN A 70 -1.67 10.30 -24.19
N ALA A 71 -2.74 10.98 -24.59
CA ALA A 71 -2.73 12.40 -24.91
C ALA A 71 -3.43 13.20 -23.79
N THR A 72 -2.75 14.21 -23.23
CA THR A 72 -3.34 15.06 -22.17
C THR A 72 -4.58 15.77 -22.68
N ASP A 73 -5.63 15.83 -21.86
CA ASP A 73 -6.87 16.56 -22.15
C ASP A 73 -7.57 16.16 -23.47
N LYS A 74 -7.19 15.01 -24.03
CA LYS A 74 -7.76 14.45 -25.28
C LYS A 74 -8.14 12.98 -25.08
N PRO A 75 -9.18 12.65 -24.29
CA PRO A 75 -9.57 11.27 -24.01
C PRO A 75 -9.80 10.42 -25.27
N ASP A 76 -10.39 10.98 -26.32
CA ASP A 76 -10.66 10.29 -27.59
C ASP A 76 -9.38 9.92 -28.38
N LEU A 77 -8.27 10.56 -28.03
CA LEU A 77 -6.94 10.33 -28.61
C LEU A 77 -6.07 9.42 -27.75
N CYS A 78 -6.59 8.90 -26.64
CA CYS A 78 -5.89 7.97 -25.76
C CYS A 78 -6.21 6.50 -26.09
N ASP A 79 -5.17 5.66 -26.11
CA ASP A 79 -5.29 4.20 -26.12
C ASP A 79 -5.29 3.62 -24.70
N PHE A 80 -4.74 4.36 -23.73
CA PHE A 80 -4.71 3.99 -22.32
C PHE A 80 -4.79 5.24 -21.43
N THR A 81 -5.08 5.01 -20.15
CA THR A 81 -5.08 6.06 -19.12
C THR A 81 -4.04 5.77 -18.06
N LEU A 82 -3.51 6.83 -17.44
CA LEU A 82 -2.69 6.71 -16.25
C LEU A 82 -3.59 6.72 -15.01
N PRO A 83 -3.55 5.68 -14.16
CA PRO A 83 -4.36 5.62 -12.96
C PRO A 83 -3.79 6.50 -11.84
N ALA A 84 -4.58 6.74 -10.80
CA ALA A 84 -4.03 7.15 -9.52
C ALA A 84 -3.35 5.94 -8.86
N ILE A 85 -2.13 6.11 -8.34
CA ILE A 85 -1.30 4.98 -7.87
C ILE A 85 -1.01 5.14 -6.38
N VAL A 86 -1.25 4.08 -5.60
CA VAL A 86 -0.64 3.90 -4.28
C VAL A 86 0.58 3.01 -4.45
N ASP A 87 1.72 3.51 -4.00
CA ASP A 87 3.03 2.90 -4.20
C ASP A 87 3.59 2.39 -2.86
N ARG A 88 3.78 1.07 -2.77
CA ARG A 88 4.41 0.33 -1.67
C ARG A 88 5.29 -0.78 -2.27
N ASP A 89 6.05 -0.45 -3.32
CA ASP A 89 6.81 -1.41 -4.14
C ASP A 89 7.39 -2.58 -3.31
N PRO A 90 7.15 -3.85 -3.71
CA PRO A 90 6.48 -4.29 -4.95
C PRO A 90 4.94 -4.33 -4.89
N VAL A 91 4.30 -3.85 -3.83
CA VAL A 91 2.84 -3.81 -3.71
C VAL A 91 2.32 -2.50 -4.31
N LEU A 92 1.55 -2.60 -5.41
CA LEU A 92 0.99 -1.46 -6.10
C LEU A 92 -0.53 -1.56 -6.18
N ILE A 93 -1.21 -0.41 -6.03
CA ILE A 93 -2.65 -0.29 -6.29
C ILE A 93 -2.87 0.79 -7.33
N ALA A 94 -3.54 0.41 -8.41
CA ALA A 94 -3.97 1.32 -9.47
C ALA A 94 -5.47 1.57 -9.36
N ILE A 95 -5.85 2.85 -9.27
CA ILE A 95 -7.24 3.30 -9.18
C ILE A 95 -7.60 4.00 -10.48
N GLY A 96 -8.50 3.39 -11.24
CA GLY A 96 -9.05 3.95 -12.48
C GLY A 96 -10.55 4.24 -12.33
N THR A 97 -10.99 5.38 -12.83
CA THR A 97 -12.43 5.74 -12.89
C THR A 97 -12.99 5.68 -14.30
N GLY A 98 -12.24 5.10 -15.26
CA GLY A 98 -12.64 5.05 -16.67
C GLY A 98 -12.82 6.44 -17.30
N GLY A 99 -12.17 7.46 -16.75
CA GLY A 99 -12.33 8.86 -17.18
C GLY A 99 -13.48 9.61 -16.50
N ALA A 100 -14.32 8.96 -15.68
CA ALA A 100 -15.49 9.59 -15.08
C ALA A 100 -15.14 10.71 -14.07
N SER A 101 -14.07 10.54 -13.29
CA SER A 101 -13.63 11.58 -12.35
C SER A 101 -12.18 11.35 -11.89
N ALA A 102 -11.30 12.29 -12.22
CA ALA A 102 -9.93 12.31 -11.68
C ALA A 102 -9.92 12.65 -10.18
N GLY A 103 -10.82 13.53 -9.74
CA GLY A 103 -10.95 13.92 -8.32
C GLY A 103 -11.35 12.74 -7.43
N LEU A 104 -12.28 11.89 -7.89
CA LEU A 104 -12.64 10.68 -7.17
C LEU A 104 -11.46 9.70 -7.05
N ALA A 105 -10.70 9.51 -8.13
CA ALA A 105 -9.51 8.66 -8.12
C ALA A 105 -8.46 9.17 -7.11
N ALA A 106 -8.24 10.49 -7.07
CA ALA A 106 -7.32 11.13 -6.13
C ALA A 106 -7.79 10.98 -4.67
N ALA A 107 -9.08 11.20 -4.39
CA ALA A 107 -9.64 11.07 -3.06
C ALA A 107 -9.58 9.61 -2.55
N LEU A 108 -9.85 8.63 -3.42
CA LEU A 108 -9.69 7.21 -3.09
C LEU A 108 -8.22 6.87 -2.83
N ARG A 109 -7.29 7.35 -3.66
CA ARG A 109 -5.85 7.14 -3.49
C ARG A 109 -5.40 7.62 -2.11
N GLN A 110 -5.76 8.84 -1.73
CA GLN A 110 -5.39 9.43 -0.43
C GLN A 110 -5.90 8.59 0.75
N ARG A 111 -7.16 8.12 0.67
CA ARG A 111 -7.75 7.28 1.73
C ARG A 111 -7.07 5.93 1.83
N ILE A 112 -6.78 5.28 0.70
CA ILE A 112 -6.07 3.99 0.69
C ILE A 112 -4.63 4.16 1.18
N GLU A 113 -3.96 5.25 0.82
CA GLU A 113 -2.61 5.57 1.33
C GLU A 113 -2.55 5.63 2.86
N ALA A 114 -3.56 6.21 3.49
CA ALA A 114 -3.66 6.29 4.94
C ALA A 114 -3.92 4.92 5.58
N LEU A 115 -4.68 4.05 4.92
CA LEU A 115 -4.97 2.71 5.45
C LEU A 115 -3.74 1.79 5.40
N LEU A 116 -2.96 1.87 4.32
CA LEU A 116 -1.90 0.91 4.02
C LEU A 116 -0.57 1.24 4.72
N PRO A 117 -0.01 0.31 5.52
CA PRO A 117 1.31 0.47 6.11
C PRO A 117 2.40 0.74 5.08
N SER A 118 3.41 1.53 5.46
CA SER A 118 4.59 1.79 4.62
C SER A 118 5.42 0.53 4.36
N GLY A 119 5.50 -0.38 5.35
CA GLY A 119 6.30 -1.61 5.28
C GLY A 119 5.73 -2.76 4.45
N LEU A 120 4.60 -2.57 3.74
CA LEU A 120 3.98 -3.63 2.92
C LEU A 120 4.94 -4.19 1.85
N GLY A 121 5.81 -3.35 1.31
CA GLY A 121 6.82 -3.78 0.34
C GLY A 121 7.83 -4.76 0.94
N ASP A 122 8.22 -4.55 2.21
CA ASP A 122 9.17 -5.42 2.90
C ASP A 122 8.56 -6.78 3.20
N LEU A 123 7.30 -6.82 3.62
CA LEU A 123 6.55 -8.08 3.80
C LEU A 123 6.47 -8.87 2.49
N ALA A 124 6.17 -8.21 1.37
CA ALA A 124 6.11 -8.86 0.06
C ALA A 124 7.48 -9.43 -0.37
N ARG A 125 8.57 -8.68 -0.14
CA ARG A 125 9.95 -9.15 -0.38
C ARG A 125 10.32 -10.33 0.52
N ALA A 126 9.95 -10.28 1.80
CA ALA A 126 10.19 -11.37 2.76
C ALA A 126 9.47 -12.65 2.33
N LEU A 127 8.19 -12.56 1.95
CA LEU A 127 7.43 -13.70 1.40
C LEU A 127 8.07 -14.28 0.13
N PHE A 128 8.56 -13.42 -0.76
CA PHE A 128 9.25 -13.87 -1.96
C PHE A 128 10.56 -14.59 -1.63
N ALA A 129 11.37 -14.07 -0.70
CA ALA A 129 12.59 -14.72 -0.23
C ALA A 129 12.31 -16.07 0.45
N ALA A 130 11.23 -16.15 1.23
CA ALA A 130 10.80 -17.34 1.94
C ALA A 130 10.20 -18.46 1.05
N ARG A 131 9.98 -18.22 -0.24
CA ARG A 131 9.34 -19.18 -1.16
C ARG A 131 9.99 -20.57 -1.17
N GLY A 132 11.30 -20.66 -0.92
CA GLY A 132 12.03 -21.93 -0.79
C GLY A 132 11.54 -22.70 0.43
N ARG A 133 11.74 -22.11 1.62
CA ARG A 133 11.31 -22.65 2.91
C ARG A 133 9.82 -23.00 2.93
N LEU A 134 8.97 -22.17 2.31
CA LEU A 134 7.54 -22.42 2.19
C LEU A 134 7.23 -23.71 1.40
N ARG A 135 8.00 -24.04 0.36
CA ARG A 135 7.85 -25.29 -0.39
C ARG A 135 8.38 -26.49 0.38
N ASP A 136 9.43 -26.30 1.17
CA ASP A 136 10.01 -27.38 1.97
C ASP A 136 9.09 -27.75 3.14
N LEU A 137 8.52 -26.74 3.82
CA LEU A 137 7.59 -26.92 4.94
C LEU A 137 6.21 -27.43 4.47
N TRP A 138 5.73 -26.92 3.33
CA TRP A 138 4.49 -27.38 2.72
C TRP A 138 4.71 -27.75 1.24
N PRO A 139 5.12 -28.99 0.94
CA PRO A 139 5.32 -29.45 -0.43
C PRO A 139 4.02 -29.41 -1.26
N ASP A 140 2.91 -29.81 -0.64
CA ASP A 140 1.59 -29.74 -1.28
C ASP A 140 1.15 -28.28 -1.53
N ALA A 141 0.71 -28.00 -2.76
CA ALA A 141 0.34 -26.65 -3.17
C ALA A 141 -0.96 -26.16 -2.54
N GLY A 142 -1.90 -27.05 -2.22
CA GLY A 142 -3.16 -26.72 -1.56
C GLY A 142 -2.92 -26.32 -0.11
N ALA A 143 -2.21 -27.17 0.65
CA ALA A 143 -1.83 -26.92 2.04
C ALA A 143 -1.01 -25.63 2.18
N ARG A 144 -0.04 -25.40 1.28
CA ARG A 144 0.76 -24.18 1.27
C ARG A 144 -0.08 -22.93 1.05
N ARG A 145 -1.03 -22.96 0.10
CA ARG A 145 -1.94 -21.84 -0.16
C ARG A 145 -2.82 -21.56 1.05
N GLN A 146 -3.32 -22.60 1.72
CA GLN A 146 -4.14 -22.46 2.92
C GLN A 146 -3.34 -21.87 4.09
N ALA A 147 -2.12 -22.34 4.33
CA ALA A 147 -1.24 -21.82 5.38
C ALA A 147 -0.93 -20.33 5.18
N ILE A 148 -0.52 -19.95 3.96
CA ILE A 148 -0.28 -18.54 3.60
C ILE A 148 -1.56 -17.72 3.75
N GLY A 149 -2.71 -18.23 3.28
CA GLY A 149 -4.00 -17.56 3.39
C GLY A 149 -4.44 -17.32 4.85
N LYS A 150 -4.23 -18.31 5.74
CA LYS A 150 -4.48 -18.17 7.18
C LYS A 150 -3.57 -17.12 7.80
N ALA A 151 -2.29 -17.13 7.44
CA ALA A 151 -1.30 -16.23 8.02
C ALA A 151 -1.49 -14.76 7.59
N LEU A 152 -1.99 -14.53 6.37
CA LEU A 152 -2.31 -13.20 5.82
C LEU A 152 -3.74 -12.71 6.16
N ALA A 153 -4.58 -13.55 6.75
CA ALA A 153 -5.94 -13.16 7.14
C ALA A 153 -5.90 -12.10 8.26
N PRO A 154 -6.98 -11.33 8.47
CA PRO A 154 -7.06 -10.40 9.60
C PRO A 154 -6.72 -11.08 10.93
N GLY A 155 -5.74 -10.52 11.66
CA GLY A 155 -5.23 -11.08 12.92
C GLY A 155 -4.35 -12.33 12.76
N GLY A 156 -4.00 -12.70 11.54
CA GLY A 156 -3.02 -13.74 11.24
C GLY A 156 -1.59 -13.31 11.56
N ALA A 157 -0.69 -14.30 11.68
CA ALA A 157 0.71 -14.09 12.11
C ALA A 157 1.50 -13.10 11.22
N ILE A 158 1.12 -12.96 9.95
CA ILE A 158 1.72 -12.00 9.01
C ILE A 158 0.65 -11.13 8.35
N ASP A 159 -0.42 -10.80 9.08
CA ASP A 159 -1.46 -9.88 8.61
C ASP A 159 -0.80 -8.59 8.10
N PRO A 160 -0.95 -8.25 6.80
CA PRO A 160 -0.33 -7.06 6.23
C PRO A 160 -0.73 -5.75 6.89
N LEU A 161 -1.88 -5.70 7.57
CA LEU A 161 -2.38 -4.55 8.31
C LEU A 161 -2.19 -4.70 9.83
N GLY A 162 -1.75 -5.87 10.27
CA GLY A 162 -1.54 -6.24 11.67
C GLY A 162 -0.29 -5.62 12.28
N PHE A 163 0.03 -6.10 13.48
CA PHE A 163 1.19 -5.63 14.23
C PHE A 163 2.46 -6.34 13.77
N ASP A 164 3.36 -5.57 13.15
CA ASP A 164 4.73 -5.96 12.80
C ASP A 164 4.89 -7.38 12.21
N PRO A 165 4.26 -7.65 11.04
CA PRO A 165 4.23 -8.99 10.46
C PRO A 165 5.65 -9.47 10.08
N ASP A 166 6.07 -10.60 10.66
CA ASP A 166 7.40 -11.19 10.43
C ASP A 166 7.28 -12.62 9.87
N VAL A 167 7.76 -12.79 8.62
CA VAL A 167 7.71 -14.06 7.90
C VAL A 167 8.66 -15.10 8.49
N ASP A 168 9.80 -14.69 9.02
CA ASP A 168 10.80 -15.61 9.57
C ASP A 168 10.34 -16.18 10.90
N VAL A 169 9.76 -15.35 11.77
CA VAL A 169 9.13 -15.78 13.03
C VAL A 169 7.99 -16.73 12.76
N TRP A 170 7.05 -16.36 11.88
CA TRP A 170 5.92 -17.22 11.51
C TRP A 170 6.37 -18.60 11.01
N LEU A 171 7.42 -18.65 10.18
CA LEU A 171 7.95 -19.92 9.67
C LEU A 171 8.71 -20.74 10.72
N ALA A 172 9.26 -20.11 11.76
CA ALA A 172 9.96 -20.80 12.84
C ALA A 172 9.00 -21.38 13.88
N GLU A 173 7.95 -20.64 14.23
CA GLU A 173 6.97 -21.02 15.25
C GLU A 173 5.86 -21.94 14.71
N GLY A 174 5.70 -22.02 13.39
CA GLY A 174 4.72 -22.89 12.75
C GLY A 174 3.28 -22.36 12.86
N LEU A 175 2.28 -23.25 12.72
CA LEU A 175 0.86 -22.89 12.66
C LEU A 175 0.22 -22.51 14.01
N GLU A 176 0.99 -22.63 15.10
CA GLU A 176 0.58 -22.53 16.51
C GLU A 176 1.23 -21.33 17.23
N ALA A 177 1.78 -20.36 16.49
CA ALA A 177 2.28 -19.12 17.08
C ALA A 177 1.16 -18.47 17.91
N ASP A 178 1.39 -18.32 19.21
CA ASP A 178 0.53 -17.53 20.08
C ASP A 178 0.62 -16.08 19.59
N ASN A 179 -0.43 -15.59 18.91
CA ASN A 179 -0.50 -14.23 18.39
C ASN A 179 -0.68 -13.18 19.51
N SER A 180 0.04 -13.33 20.63
CA SER A 180 0.07 -12.35 21.70
C SER A 180 1.11 -11.28 21.37
N ALA A 181 0.66 -10.03 21.20
CA ALA A 181 1.54 -8.91 20.90
C ALA A 181 1.28 -7.73 21.85
N LEU A 182 2.32 -6.96 22.15
CA LEU A 182 2.23 -5.72 22.91
C LEU A 182 2.70 -4.54 22.06
N TYR A 183 1.82 -3.57 21.82
CA TYR A 183 2.15 -2.30 21.18
C TYR A 183 2.10 -1.15 22.18
N LEU A 184 3.14 -0.29 22.17
CA LEU A 184 3.22 0.86 23.05
C LEU A 184 2.80 2.12 22.30
N VAL A 185 1.71 2.76 22.75
CA VAL A 185 1.24 4.05 22.24
C VAL A 185 1.68 5.13 23.22
N ARG A 186 2.49 6.06 22.74
CA ARG A 186 2.88 7.27 23.49
C ARG A 186 2.13 8.47 22.93
N LEU A 187 1.17 8.98 23.68
CA LEU A 187 0.35 10.10 23.22
C LEU A 187 1.12 11.42 23.33
N SER A 188 1.05 12.22 22.26
CA SER A 188 1.56 13.59 22.23
C SER A 188 0.56 14.61 22.79
N SER A 189 -0.74 14.30 22.77
CA SER A 189 -1.82 15.15 23.28
C SER A 189 -3.03 14.33 23.73
N ALA A 190 -4.06 15.00 24.22
CA ALA A 190 -5.37 14.41 24.53
C ALA A 190 -6.33 14.41 23.34
N ASP A 191 -5.96 15.02 22.22
CA ASP A 191 -6.77 15.09 21.00
C ASP A 191 -6.59 13.81 20.20
N PRO A 192 -7.66 13.03 19.94
CA PRO A 192 -7.55 11.81 19.18
C PRO A 192 -7.22 12.00 17.70
N ASP A 193 -7.29 13.22 17.17
CA ASP A 193 -6.85 13.51 15.80
C ASP A 193 -5.33 13.74 15.70
N ASP A 194 -4.63 13.86 16.84
CA ASP A 194 -3.17 13.89 16.90
C ASP A 194 -2.51 12.49 16.91
N LEU A 195 -3.32 11.42 16.95
CA LEU A 195 -2.81 10.06 16.83
C LEU A 195 -2.10 9.86 15.49
N SER A 196 -0.92 9.23 15.53
CA SER A 196 -0.29 8.81 14.29
C SER A 196 -1.19 7.80 13.57
N VAL A 197 -1.08 7.75 12.23
CA VAL A 197 -1.82 6.76 11.42
C VAL A 197 -1.57 5.33 11.90
N ARG A 198 -0.36 5.03 12.41
CA ARG A 198 -0.04 3.72 12.97
C ARG A 198 -0.76 3.50 14.30
N ASP A 199 -0.74 4.46 15.21
CA ASP A 199 -1.36 4.31 16.53
C ASP A 199 -2.88 4.19 16.44
N ALA A 200 -3.51 5.02 15.61
CA ALA A 200 -4.94 4.92 15.34
C ALA A 200 -5.33 3.54 14.77
N ARG A 201 -4.53 3.01 13.84
CA ARG A 201 -4.75 1.65 13.30
C ARG A 201 -4.57 0.57 14.38
N MET A 202 -3.51 0.65 15.19
CA MET A 202 -3.26 -0.34 16.25
C MET A 202 -4.36 -0.31 17.31
N LEU A 203 -4.86 0.89 17.69
CA LEU A 203 -6.03 1.03 18.57
C LEU A 203 -7.26 0.35 17.97
N ALA A 204 -7.54 0.60 16.69
CA ALA A 204 -8.67 0.00 15.99
C ALA A 204 -8.56 -1.52 15.79
N LEU A 205 -7.38 -2.12 16.02
CA LEU A 205 -7.16 -3.58 15.95
C LEU A 205 -7.02 -4.23 17.32
N ALA A 206 -6.88 -3.45 18.40
CA ALA A 206 -6.58 -3.95 19.74
C ALA A 206 -7.70 -4.86 20.27
N ASP A 207 -7.32 -6.00 20.86
CA ASP A 207 -8.19 -6.83 21.71
C ASP A 207 -8.27 -6.27 23.12
N ARG A 208 -7.15 -5.75 23.62
CA ARG A 208 -7.05 -5.15 24.96
C ARG A 208 -6.31 -3.83 24.90
N VAL A 209 -6.84 -2.83 25.58
CA VAL A 209 -6.23 -1.51 25.72
C VAL A 209 -5.97 -1.26 27.19
N TYR A 210 -4.72 -1.47 27.59
CA TYR A 210 -4.20 -1.06 28.89
C TYR A 210 -3.87 0.42 28.84
N HIS A 211 -4.27 1.18 29.84
CA HIS A 211 -3.99 2.61 29.87
C HIS A 211 -3.80 3.14 31.29
N ASP A 212 -3.01 4.22 31.43
CA ASP A 212 -2.97 4.99 32.66
C ASP A 212 -4.20 5.91 32.79
N GLY A 213 -4.39 6.51 33.97
CA GLY A 213 -5.52 7.40 34.25
C GLY A 213 -5.47 8.76 33.56
N SER A 214 -4.38 9.10 32.85
CA SER A 214 -4.20 10.37 32.14
C SER A 214 -4.70 10.32 30.69
N VAL A 215 -4.99 9.13 30.17
CA VAL A 215 -5.47 8.96 28.79
C VAL A 215 -6.92 9.45 28.67
N ALA A 216 -7.16 10.34 27.71
CA ALA A 216 -8.48 10.89 27.45
C ALA A 216 -9.45 9.81 26.93
N PRO A 217 -10.72 9.78 27.38
CA PRO A 217 -11.71 8.83 26.89
C PRO A 217 -11.87 8.84 25.36
N ALA A 218 -11.77 10.01 24.73
CA ALA A 218 -11.88 10.16 23.28
C ALA A 218 -10.79 9.41 22.49
N ILE A 219 -9.62 9.16 23.10
CA ILE A 219 -8.55 8.31 22.53
C ILE A 219 -8.96 6.84 22.64
N LEU A 220 -9.45 6.42 23.82
CA LEU A 220 -9.89 5.05 24.06
C LEU A 220 -11.07 4.65 23.16
N ASP A 221 -11.92 5.61 22.80
CA ASP A 221 -13.03 5.43 21.87
C ASP A 221 -12.61 5.17 20.42
N ARG A 222 -11.32 5.34 20.09
CA ARG A 222 -10.75 4.92 18.80
C ARG A 222 -10.48 3.42 18.73
N ALA A 223 -10.52 2.70 19.86
CA ALA A 223 -10.44 1.26 19.88
C ALA A 223 -11.72 0.59 19.38
N ARG A 224 -11.67 -0.72 19.11
CA ARG A 224 -12.88 -1.48 18.77
C ARG A 224 -13.91 -1.40 19.90
N ALA A 225 -15.18 -1.46 19.55
CA ALA A 225 -16.27 -1.37 20.51
C ALA A 225 -16.28 -2.50 21.54
N ASP A 226 -15.73 -3.67 21.19
CA ASP A 226 -15.61 -4.87 22.01
C ASP A 226 -14.22 -5.06 22.65
N ALA A 227 -13.28 -4.12 22.42
CA ALA A 227 -11.95 -4.19 23.04
C ALA A 227 -12.03 -3.99 24.56
N GLU A 228 -11.36 -4.86 25.32
CA GLU A 228 -11.30 -4.76 26.78
C GLU A 228 -10.43 -3.55 27.19
N ARG A 229 -10.97 -2.62 27.97
CA ARG A 229 -10.25 -1.42 28.46
C ARG A 229 -9.86 -1.62 29.91
N ILE A 230 -8.56 -1.60 30.18
CA ILE A 230 -7.98 -1.99 31.47
C ILE A 230 -7.15 -0.82 32.02
N ALA A 231 -7.63 -0.18 33.09
CA ALA A 231 -6.86 0.82 33.80
C ALA A 231 -5.69 0.14 34.54
N ALA A 232 -4.46 0.56 34.25
CA ALA A 232 -3.25 0.01 34.86
C ALA A 232 -2.18 1.11 35.04
N ASN A 233 -1.17 0.84 35.86
CA ASN A 233 -0.06 1.78 36.14
C ASN A 233 1.20 1.49 35.29
N GLY A 234 1.09 0.57 34.34
CA GLY A 234 2.18 0.15 33.46
C GLY A 234 1.73 -0.93 32.48
N PRO A 235 2.59 -1.28 31.50
CA PRO A 235 2.31 -2.34 30.54
C PRO A 235 2.11 -3.70 31.25
N PRO A 236 1.28 -4.60 30.70
CA PRO A 236 1.02 -5.90 31.29
C PRO A 236 2.28 -6.79 31.29
N GLU A 237 2.52 -7.52 32.38
CA GLU A 237 3.62 -8.50 32.46
C GLU A 237 3.31 -9.81 31.72
N ARG A 238 2.02 -10.11 31.51
CA ARG A 238 1.54 -11.30 30.79
C ARG A 238 0.57 -10.88 29.71
N LEU A 239 0.83 -11.35 28.49
CA LEU A 239 -0.04 -11.13 27.34
C LEU A 239 -0.95 -12.33 27.17
N GLY A 240 -2.25 -12.10 27.06
CA GLY A 240 -3.15 -13.09 26.49
C GLY A 240 -3.07 -13.07 24.97
N ALA A 241 -3.62 -14.09 24.31
CA ALA A 241 -3.75 -14.12 22.85
C ALA A 241 -4.38 -12.82 22.31
N GLY A 242 -3.91 -12.39 21.14
CA GLY A 242 -4.34 -11.17 20.47
C GLY A 242 -3.43 -9.95 20.72
N LEU A 243 -3.83 -8.82 20.16
CA LEU A 243 -3.12 -7.56 20.24
C LEU A 243 -3.50 -6.81 21.53
N SER A 244 -2.52 -6.62 22.40
CA SER A 244 -2.62 -5.76 23.58
C SER A 244 -1.91 -4.45 23.32
N LEU A 245 -2.51 -3.33 23.72
CA LEU A 245 -1.89 -2.02 23.69
C LEU A 245 -1.63 -1.52 25.11
N TRP A 246 -0.48 -0.87 25.32
CA TRP A 246 -0.27 0.01 26.45
C TRP A 246 -0.28 1.45 25.95
N VAL A 247 -1.26 2.22 26.40
CA VAL A 247 -1.45 3.63 26.04
C VAL A 247 -1.09 4.48 27.24
N SER A 248 -0.07 5.31 27.10
CA SER A 248 0.29 6.29 28.11
C SER A 248 0.40 7.67 27.49
N SER A 249 0.04 8.71 28.24
CA SER A 249 0.50 10.03 27.85
C SER A 249 2.03 10.05 27.88
N ALA A 250 2.65 10.84 27.01
CA ALA A 250 4.00 11.29 27.28
C ALA A 250 3.93 12.13 28.56
N ALA A 251 3.99 11.48 29.72
CA ALA A 251 4.00 12.16 31.00
C ALA A 251 5.20 13.11 31.02
N ARG A 252 4.94 14.30 31.58
CA ARG A 252 5.86 15.40 31.87
C ARG A 252 7.26 14.97 32.30
#